data_AF-W3RFJ6-F1
#
_entry.id   AF-W3RFJ6-F1
#
_cell.length_a   1.000
_cell.length_b   1.000
_cell.length_c   1.000
_cell.angle_alpha   90.00
_cell.angle_beta   90.00
_cell.angle_gamma   90.00
#
_symmetry.space_group_name_H-M   'P 1'
#
loop_
_entity.id
_entity.type
_entity.pdbx_description
1 polymer ?
#
loop_
_entity_poly.entity_id
_entity_poly.type
_entity_poly.pdbx_seq_one_letter_code
_entity_poly.pdbx_strand_id
1 'polypeptide(L)'
;MSAPLKLISHKLCPYVQRAVIALTEKGVGFERIDIDLDNKPDWFLKVSPLGKTPVLLIGETAIFESAVILEYLEETQPKPLHPQDALKRAEHRGWIEFNSTVLGDIWGLEVATDEVTFRAKAEQLEKRLALLETRLVGTPWFDGKAFSLVDAVFGPAFRYFDLIDTIGDFGIFAGKPKIAQWRKTLSERPSIRTAVSADYLTLLSAFLKKKGSYLSQLQARQAA
;
A
#
# COMPACT_ATOMS: atom_id res chain seq x y z
N MET A 1 19.28 -15.70 -19.86
CA MET A 1 18.65 -14.41 -19.52
C MET A 1 17.39 -14.73 -18.72
N SER A 2 17.19 -14.14 -17.55
CA SER A 2 15.95 -14.33 -16.80
C SER A 2 14.77 -13.79 -17.61
N ALA A 3 13.62 -14.47 -17.56
CA ALA A 3 12.43 -14.02 -18.29
C ALA A 3 12.02 -12.61 -17.84
N PRO A 4 11.54 -11.74 -18.75
CA PRO A 4 11.13 -10.38 -18.40
C PRO A 4 9.95 -10.42 -17.43
N LEU A 5 10.00 -9.56 -16.41
CA LEU A 5 8.93 -9.41 -15.42
C LEU A 5 7.87 -8.45 -15.95
N LYS A 6 6.60 -8.84 -15.95
CA LYS A 6 5.47 -7.95 -16.24
C LYS A 6 4.54 -7.85 -15.05
N LEU A 7 4.28 -6.64 -14.57
CA LEU A 7 3.42 -6.38 -13.43
C LEU A 7 2.08 -5.82 -13.90
N ILE A 8 1.06 -6.66 -13.85
CA ILE A 8 -0.33 -6.24 -14.10
C ILE A 8 -0.82 -5.44 -12.91
N SER A 9 -1.27 -4.22 -13.20
CA SER A 9 -1.36 -3.12 -12.24
C SER A 9 -2.70 -2.39 -12.32
N HIS A 10 -3.00 -1.62 -11.29
CA HIS A 10 -4.08 -0.64 -11.27
C HIS A 10 -3.58 0.62 -10.57
N LYS A 11 -3.89 1.79 -11.13
CA LYS A 11 -3.29 3.08 -10.74
C LYS A 11 -3.41 3.42 -9.26
N LEU A 12 -4.56 3.11 -8.65
CA LEU A 12 -4.83 3.39 -7.23
C LEU A 12 -4.53 2.21 -6.30
N CYS A 13 -4.08 1.06 -6.81
CA CYS A 13 -3.97 -0.14 -5.98
C CYS A 13 -2.72 -0.07 -5.08
N PRO A 14 -2.87 -0.13 -3.74
CA PRO A 14 -1.74 -0.05 -2.82
C PRO A 14 -0.95 -1.37 -2.82
N TYR A 15 -1.61 -2.50 -3.08
CA TYR A 15 -0.97 -3.81 -3.20
C TYR A 15 -0.03 -3.89 -4.41
N VAL A 16 -0.36 -3.21 -5.52
CA VAL A 16 0.52 -3.08 -6.69
C VAL A 16 1.76 -2.28 -6.33
N GLN A 17 1.59 -1.19 -5.58
CA GLN A 17 2.70 -0.34 -5.17
C GLN A 17 3.73 -1.11 -4.33
N ARG A 18 3.31 -2.09 -3.52
CA ARG A 18 4.24 -2.98 -2.78
C ARG A 18 5.27 -3.62 -3.73
N ALA A 19 4.81 -4.22 -4.82
CA ALA A 19 5.68 -4.87 -5.81
C ALA A 19 6.53 -3.85 -6.59
N VAL A 20 5.95 -2.70 -6.97
CA VAL A 20 6.69 -1.62 -7.65
C VAL A 20 7.83 -1.10 -6.77
N ILE A 21 7.57 -0.84 -5.48
CA ILE A 21 8.58 -0.37 -4.53
C ILE A 21 9.70 -1.40 -4.40
N ALA A 22 9.35 -2.68 -4.19
CA ALA A 22 10.35 -3.74 -4.06
C ALA A 22 11.21 -3.90 -5.32
N LEU A 23 10.61 -3.92 -6.51
CA LEU A 23 11.34 -3.98 -7.79
C LEU A 23 12.28 -2.77 -7.96
N THR A 24 11.81 -1.58 -7.60
CA THR A 24 12.59 -0.33 -7.67
C THR A 24 13.79 -0.35 -6.73
N GLU A 25 13.59 -0.74 -5.46
CA GLU A 25 14.67 -0.87 -4.47
C GLU A 25 15.75 -1.87 -4.90
N LYS A 26 15.31 -2.97 -5.51
CA LYS A 26 16.19 -4.01 -6.02
C LYS A 26 16.94 -3.57 -7.29
N GLY A 27 16.43 -2.55 -8.00
CA GLY A 27 16.96 -2.10 -9.28
C GLY A 27 16.66 -3.08 -10.41
N VAL A 28 15.51 -3.76 -10.33
CA VAL A 28 15.06 -4.76 -11.31
C VAL A 28 14.11 -4.10 -12.30
N GLY A 29 14.42 -4.20 -13.59
CA GLY A 29 13.55 -3.71 -14.65
C GLY A 29 12.30 -4.60 -14.81
N PHE A 30 11.15 -3.98 -15.04
CA PHE A 30 9.89 -4.65 -15.27
C PHE A 30 8.99 -3.82 -16.20
N GLU A 31 8.09 -4.49 -16.92
CA GLU A 31 7.02 -3.85 -17.68
C GLU A 31 5.80 -3.65 -16.77
N ARG A 32 5.28 -2.43 -16.67
CA ARG A 32 4.04 -2.14 -15.94
C ARG A 32 2.87 -2.06 -16.91
N ILE A 33 1.83 -2.84 -16.66
CA ILE A 33 0.60 -2.86 -17.48
C ILE A 33 -0.57 -2.49 -16.58
N ASP A 34 -1.01 -1.23 -16.63
CA ASP A 34 -2.20 -0.80 -15.90
C ASP A 34 -3.49 -1.23 -16.64
N ILE A 35 -4.41 -1.85 -15.92
CA ILE A 35 -5.72 -2.29 -16.44
C ILE A 35 -6.87 -1.54 -15.77
N ASP A 36 -8.00 -1.46 -16.47
CA ASP A 36 -9.26 -1.01 -15.90
C ASP A 36 -9.94 -2.15 -15.14
N LEU A 37 -10.21 -1.95 -13.84
CA LEU A 37 -10.86 -2.95 -12.99
C LEU A 37 -12.39 -2.90 -13.07
N ASP A 38 -12.98 -1.82 -13.60
CA ASP A 38 -14.41 -1.74 -13.90
C ASP A 38 -14.73 -2.43 -15.24
N ASN A 39 -13.74 -2.53 -16.14
CA ASN A 39 -13.84 -3.21 -17.43
C ASN A 39 -12.64 -4.15 -17.67
N LYS A 40 -12.66 -5.30 -16.98
CA LYS A 40 -11.55 -6.26 -16.97
C LYS A 40 -11.45 -7.00 -18.30
N PRO A 41 -10.28 -7.02 -18.97
CA PRO A 41 -10.13 -7.77 -20.20
C PRO A 41 -10.07 -9.28 -19.96
N ASP A 42 -10.59 -10.09 -20.90
CA ASP A 42 -10.69 -11.55 -20.76
C ASP A 42 -9.33 -12.23 -20.49
N TRP A 43 -8.26 -11.73 -21.11
CA TRP A 43 -6.92 -12.28 -20.90
C TRP A 43 -6.45 -12.12 -19.44
N PHE A 44 -6.86 -11.05 -18.76
CA PHE A 44 -6.50 -10.80 -17.37
C PHE A 44 -7.20 -11.80 -16.44
N LEU A 45 -8.46 -12.11 -16.71
CA LEU A 45 -9.22 -13.10 -15.92
C LEU A 45 -8.65 -14.52 -16.06
N LYS A 46 -7.93 -14.82 -17.16
CA LYS A 46 -7.22 -16.10 -17.31
C LYS A 46 -5.96 -16.20 -16.43
N VAL A 47 -5.32 -15.08 -16.11
CA VAL A 47 -4.06 -15.05 -15.33
C VAL A 47 -4.24 -14.60 -13.88
N SER A 48 -5.38 -13.99 -13.54
CA SER A 48 -5.73 -13.57 -12.17
C SER A 48 -6.94 -14.38 -11.69
N PRO A 49 -6.74 -15.48 -10.93
CA PRO A 49 -7.85 -16.31 -10.43
C PRO A 49 -8.88 -15.53 -9.61
N LEU A 50 -8.43 -14.48 -8.92
CA LEU A 50 -9.29 -13.62 -8.10
C LEU A 50 -9.80 -12.37 -8.85
N GLY A 51 -9.37 -12.17 -10.10
CA GLY A 51 -9.66 -10.97 -10.87
C GLY A 51 -9.17 -9.68 -10.19
N LYS A 52 -8.06 -9.76 -9.45
CA LYS A 52 -7.45 -8.66 -8.66
C LYS A 52 -6.01 -8.42 -9.09
N THR A 53 -5.54 -7.19 -8.91
CA THR A 53 -4.14 -6.79 -9.05
C THR A 53 -3.48 -6.67 -7.67
N PRO A 54 -2.14 -6.84 -7.56
CA PRO A 54 -1.19 -7.14 -8.63
C PRO A 54 -1.22 -8.60 -9.11
N VAL A 55 -0.76 -8.80 -10.35
CA VAL A 55 -0.30 -10.11 -10.85
C VAL A 55 1.08 -9.90 -11.48
N LEU A 56 2.06 -10.71 -11.07
CA LEU A 56 3.38 -10.74 -11.69
C LEU A 56 3.43 -11.89 -12.69
N LEU A 57 3.70 -11.58 -13.96
CA LEU A 57 3.91 -12.56 -15.02
C LEU A 57 5.41 -12.78 -15.25
N ILE A 58 5.81 -14.05 -15.30
CA ILE A 58 7.16 -14.50 -15.64
C ILE A 58 7.03 -15.53 -16.76
N GLY A 59 7.23 -15.10 -18.01
CA GLY A 59 6.84 -15.90 -19.17
C GLY A 59 5.32 -16.14 -19.17
N GLU A 60 4.90 -17.40 -19.10
CA GLU A 60 3.49 -17.81 -19.06
C GLU A 60 2.95 -18.01 -17.63
N THR A 61 3.83 -17.97 -16.62
CA THR A 61 3.45 -18.21 -15.22
C THR A 61 2.97 -16.92 -14.56
N ALA A 62 1.81 -16.98 -13.91
CA ALA A 62 1.25 -15.90 -13.10
C ALA A 62 1.44 -16.15 -11.59
N ILE A 63 1.94 -15.15 -10.89
CA ILE A 63 1.94 -15.08 -9.42
C ILE A 63 0.97 -13.97 -9.01
N PHE A 64 -0.03 -14.33 -8.22
CA PHE A 64 -0.99 -13.41 -7.61
C PHE A 64 -0.70 -13.30 -6.10
N GLU A 65 -1.39 -12.38 -5.42
CA GLU A 65 -1.12 -11.91 -4.05
C GLU A 65 0.17 -11.11 -3.89
N SER A 66 0.04 -9.85 -3.46
CA SER A 66 1.19 -8.95 -3.35
C SER A 66 2.27 -9.46 -2.39
N ALA A 67 1.90 -10.07 -1.26
CA ALA A 67 2.87 -10.61 -0.31
C ALA A 67 3.64 -11.80 -0.90
N VAL A 68 2.96 -12.67 -1.65
CA VAL A 68 3.60 -13.80 -2.34
C VAL A 68 4.54 -13.32 -3.44
N ILE A 69 4.13 -12.29 -4.20
CA ILE A 69 5.01 -11.63 -5.17
C ILE A 69 6.27 -11.09 -4.49
N LEU A 70 6.14 -10.44 -3.32
CA LEU A 70 7.30 -9.94 -2.58
C LEU A 70 8.26 -11.08 -2.17
N GLU A 71 7.74 -12.21 -1.68
CA GLU A 71 8.58 -13.36 -1.32
C GLU A 71 9.33 -13.93 -2.54
N TYR A 72 8.66 -14.06 -3.69
CA TYR A 72 9.34 -14.47 -4.92
C TYR A 72 10.48 -13.52 -5.31
N LEU A 73 10.26 -12.20 -5.16
CA LEU A 73 11.29 -11.21 -5.43
C LEU A 73 12.43 -11.25 -4.40
N GLU A 74 12.17 -11.63 -3.15
CA GLU A 74 13.21 -11.84 -2.15
C GLU A 74 14.08 -13.06 -2.45
N GLU A 75 13.50 -14.12 -3.01
CA GLU A 75 14.20 -15.36 -3.31
C GLU A 75 14.99 -15.30 -4.62
N THR A 76 14.55 -14.49 -5.60
CA THR A 76 15.06 -14.55 -6.97
C THR A 76 15.82 -13.32 -7.44
N GLN A 77 15.67 -12.18 -6.74
CA GLN A 77 16.24 -10.90 -7.17
C GLN A 77 17.30 -10.39 -6.17
N PRO A 78 18.26 -9.56 -6.62
CA PRO A 78 19.31 -9.03 -5.74
C PRO A 78 18.74 -8.11 -4.65
N LYS A 79 19.61 -7.73 -3.69
CA LYS A 79 19.31 -6.78 -2.60
C LYS A 79 18.07 -7.23 -1.78
N PRO A 80 18.18 -8.29 -0.96
CA PRO A 80 17.09 -8.70 -0.10
C PRO A 80 16.69 -7.56 0.86
N LEU A 81 15.38 -7.38 1.02
CA LEU A 81 14.76 -6.38 1.89
C LEU A 81 14.22 -7.01 3.19
N HIS A 82 14.12 -8.34 3.26
CA HIS A 82 13.93 -9.05 4.51
C HIS A 82 15.23 -9.10 5.32
N PRO A 83 15.13 -9.18 6.65
CA PRO A 83 16.27 -9.50 7.50
C PRO A 83 16.79 -10.92 7.21
N GLN A 84 18.09 -11.12 7.45
CA GLN A 84 18.72 -12.42 7.26
C GLN A 84 18.26 -13.44 8.32
N ASP A 85 18.08 -12.98 9.57
CA ASP A 85 17.60 -13.81 10.68
C ASP A 85 16.18 -14.34 10.40
N ALA A 86 16.00 -15.64 10.59
CA ALA A 86 14.77 -16.33 10.21
C ALA A 86 13.57 -15.93 11.09
N LEU A 87 13.78 -15.76 12.40
CA LEU A 87 12.72 -15.38 13.32
C LEU A 87 12.26 -13.95 13.05
N LYS A 88 13.22 -13.03 12.88
CA LYS A 88 12.96 -11.64 12.52
C LYS A 88 12.27 -11.51 11.16
N ARG A 89 12.63 -12.35 10.20
CA ARG A 89 11.95 -12.41 8.89
C ARG A 89 10.52 -12.91 9.02
N ALA A 90 10.27 -13.90 9.87
CA ALA A 90 8.90 -14.34 10.17
C ALA A 90 8.07 -13.25 10.85
N GLU A 91 8.67 -12.48 11.76
CA GLU A 91 8.03 -11.31 12.37
C GLU A 91 7.66 -10.25 11.31
N HIS A 92 8.58 -9.93 10.40
CA HIS A 92 8.34 -8.98 9.31
C HIS A 92 7.17 -9.41 8.41
N ARG A 93 7.07 -10.71 8.11
CA ARG A 93 5.92 -11.27 7.38
C ARG A 93 4.60 -11.06 8.13
N GLY A 94 4.61 -11.20 9.46
CA GLY A 94 3.46 -10.87 10.30
C GLY A 94 3.03 -9.41 10.17
N TRP A 95 3.98 -8.48 10.17
CA TRP A 95 3.69 -7.05 9.98
C TRP A 95 3.26 -6.69 8.55
N ILE A 96 3.72 -7.42 7.54
CA ILE A 96 3.24 -7.29 6.16
C ILE A 96 1.77 -7.71 6.07
N GLU A 97 1.38 -8.79 6.74
CA GLU A 97 -0.01 -9.22 6.77
C GLU A 97 -0.89 -8.31 7.64
N PHE A 98 -0.35 -7.80 8.75
CA PHE A 98 -1.00 -6.75 9.53
C PHE A 98 -1.30 -5.52 8.66
N ASN A 99 -0.38 -5.13 7.77
CA ASN A 99 -0.62 -4.06 6.81
C ASN A 99 -1.78 -4.37 5.84
N SER A 100 -1.97 -5.64 5.43
CA SER A 100 -3.13 -6.03 4.62
C SER A 100 -4.45 -5.77 5.36
N THR A 101 -4.46 -6.00 6.67
CA THR A 101 -5.62 -5.66 7.53
C THR A 101 -5.83 -4.14 7.61
N VAL A 102 -4.75 -3.37 7.81
CA VAL A 102 -4.79 -1.89 7.84
C VAL A 102 -5.35 -1.32 6.53
N LEU A 103 -4.92 -1.85 5.38
CA LEU A 103 -5.46 -1.45 4.07
C LEU A 103 -6.96 -1.77 3.94
N GLY A 104 -7.44 -2.85 4.57
CA GLY A 104 -8.87 -3.16 4.64
C GLY A 104 -9.68 -2.14 5.44
N ASP A 105 -9.11 -1.57 6.50
CA ASP A 105 -9.78 -0.49 7.25
C ASP A 105 -9.76 0.83 6.49
N ILE A 106 -8.64 1.15 5.83
CA ILE A 106 -8.53 2.33 4.95
C ILE A 106 -9.58 2.23 3.84
N TRP A 107 -9.70 1.08 3.18
CA TRP A 107 -10.77 0.84 2.21
C TRP A 107 -12.15 1.12 2.80
N GLY A 108 -12.39 0.69 4.05
CA GLY A 108 -13.61 1.00 4.78
C GLY A 108 -13.86 2.50 4.97
N LEU A 109 -12.81 3.30 5.20
CA LEU A 109 -12.93 4.77 5.23
C LEU A 109 -13.28 5.35 3.85
N GLU A 110 -12.61 4.84 2.81
CA GLU A 110 -12.77 5.33 1.44
C GLU A 110 -14.17 5.10 0.87
N VAL A 111 -14.85 4.02 1.29
CA VAL A 111 -16.17 3.64 0.78
C VAL A 111 -17.32 3.85 1.76
N ALA A 112 -17.06 4.23 3.01
CA ALA A 112 -18.12 4.59 3.95
C ALA A 112 -18.93 5.77 3.41
N THR A 113 -20.25 5.62 3.33
CA THR A 113 -21.17 6.66 2.82
C THR A 113 -21.82 7.49 3.91
N ASP A 114 -21.64 7.10 5.17
CA ASP A 114 -22.20 7.73 6.36
C ASP A 114 -21.14 7.92 7.46
N GLU A 115 -21.41 8.84 8.40
CA GLU A 115 -20.48 9.17 9.48
C GLU A 115 -20.26 8.00 10.45
N VAL A 116 -21.29 7.20 10.75
CA VAL A 116 -21.20 6.12 11.75
C VAL A 116 -20.21 5.06 11.29
N THR A 117 -20.35 4.59 10.04
CA THR A 117 -19.44 3.62 9.42
C THR A 117 -18.02 4.18 9.34
N PHE A 118 -17.88 5.45 8.93
CA PHE A 118 -16.58 6.12 8.83
C PHE A 118 -15.88 6.20 10.21
N ARG A 119 -16.59 6.66 11.25
CA ARG A 119 -16.04 6.78 12.61
C ARG A 119 -15.63 5.44 13.18
N ALA A 120 -16.44 4.39 12.98
CA ALA A 120 -16.09 3.04 13.41
C ALA A 120 -14.81 2.53 12.74
N LYS A 121 -14.61 2.83 11.45
CA LYS A 121 -13.38 2.47 10.73
C LYS A 121 -12.18 3.31 11.17
N ALA A 122 -12.37 4.59 11.46
CA ALA A 122 -11.31 5.46 11.96
C ALA A 122 -10.82 4.99 13.34
N GLU A 123 -11.74 4.62 14.24
CA GLU A 123 -11.41 4.07 15.56
C GLU A 123 -10.69 2.71 15.45
N GLN A 124 -11.16 1.83 14.56
CA GLN A 124 -10.51 0.54 14.28
C GLN A 124 -9.07 0.72 13.79
N LEU A 125 -8.83 1.74 12.96
CA LEU A 125 -7.51 2.05 12.44
C LEU A 125 -6.62 2.71 13.49
N GLU A 126 -7.16 3.63 14.28
CA GLU A 126 -6.48 4.24 15.43
C GLU A 126 -5.92 3.17 16.38
N LYS A 127 -6.75 2.20 16.78
CA LYS A 127 -6.35 1.09 17.67
C LYS A 127 -5.24 0.23 17.08
N ARG A 128 -5.31 -0.08 15.78
CA ARG A 128 -4.28 -0.84 15.08
C ARG A 128 -2.97 -0.07 15.00
N LEU A 129 -3.03 1.22 14.69
CA LEU A 129 -1.83 2.06 14.66
C LEU A 129 -1.26 2.26 16.06
N ALA A 130 -2.05 2.22 17.13
CA ALA A 130 -1.54 2.20 18.50
C ALA A 130 -0.70 0.93 18.77
N LEU A 131 -1.15 -0.24 18.31
CA LEU A 131 -0.35 -1.48 18.40
C LEU A 131 0.97 -1.34 17.61
N LEU A 132 0.90 -0.81 16.39
CA LEU A 132 2.08 -0.58 15.56
C LEU A 132 3.08 0.40 16.20
N GLU A 133 2.59 1.48 16.82
CA GLU A 133 3.41 2.49 17.53
C GLU A 133 4.24 1.86 18.66
N THR A 134 3.69 0.87 19.37
CA THR A 134 4.41 0.17 20.43
C THR A 134 5.59 -0.64 19.89
N ARG A 135 5.41 -1.35 18.77
CA ARG A 135 6.48 -2.15 18.15
C ARG A 135 7.46 -1.33 17.33
N LEU A 136 7.03 -0.23 16.74
CA LEU A 136 7.86 0.57 15.84
C LEU A 136 9.13 1.04 16.55
N VAL A 137 10.29 0.73 15.95
CA VAL A 137 11.59 1.25 16.41
C VAL A 137 11.76 2.69 15.93
N GLY A 138 11.42 2.95 14.66
CA GLY A 138 11.19 4.30 14.14
C GLY A 138 12.43 5.16 13.91
N THR A 139 13.60 4.59 13.56
CA THR A 139 14.84 5.36 13.34
C THR A 139 15.78 4.77 12.25
N PRO A 140 15.61 5.13 10.96
CA PRO A 140 14.48 5.87 10.37
C PRO A 140 13.36 4.95 9.84
N TRP A 141 13.54 3.63 9.91
CA TRP A 141 12.61 2.64 9.35
C TRP A 141 11.93 1.81 10.44
N PHE A 142 11.03 0.91 10.02
CA PHE A 142 10.24 0.03 10.87
C PHE A 142 11.08 -0.60 11.98
N ASP A 143 12.24 -1.12 11.59
CA ASP A 143 13.10 -1.93 12.45
C ASP A 143 14.51 -1.35 12.63
N GLY A 144 14.61 -0.02 12.58
CA GLY A 144 15.84 0.73 12.76
C GLY A 144 16.44 1.21 11.45
N LYS A 145 17.73 0.89 11.22
CA LYS A 145 18.55 1.57 10.20
C LYS A 145 18.33 1.14 8.75
N ALA A 146 17.89 -0.09 8.51
CA ALA A 146 17.72 -0.64 7.16
C ALA A 146 16.26 -0.59 6.72
N PHE A 147 16.03 -0.17 5.47
CA PHE A 147 14.71 -0.21 4.85
C PHE A 147 14.34 -1.65 4.54
N SER A 148 13.10 -2.03 4.83
CA SER A 148 12.61 -3.40 4.74
C SER A 148 11.32 -3.52 3.93
N LEU A 149 10.87 -4.74 3.69
CA LEU A 149 9.55 -4.95 3.09
C LEU A 149 8.40 -4.41 3.96
N VAL A 150 8.55 -4.33 5.28
CA VAL A 150 7.55 -3.70 6.15
C VAL A 150 7.40 -2.22 5.79
N ASP A 151 8.50 -1.51 5.59
CA ASP A 151 8.50 -0.13 5.13
C ASP A 151 7.87 0.02 3.73
N ALA A 152 8.21 -0.90 2.81
CA ALA A 152 7.68 -0.92 1.45
C ALA A 152 6.15 -1.11 1.41
N VAL A 153 5.56 -1.85 2.36
CA VAL A 153 4.11 -2.04 2.40
C VAL A 153 3.36 -0.94 3.16
N PHE A 154 3.99 -0.32 4.16
CA PHE A 154 3.37 0.78 4.91
C PHE A 154 3.42 2.13 4.20
N GLY A 155 4.41 2.38 3.34
CA GLY A 155 4.42 3.56 2.47
C GLY A 155 3.11 3.76 1.70
N PRO A 156 2.63 2.74 0.95
CA PRO A 156 1.31 2.73 0.31
C PRO A 156 0.14 3.03 1.23
N ALA A 157 0.08 2.39 2.40
CA ALA A 157 -1.00 2.62 3.36
C ALA A 157 -1.02 4.07 3.87
N PHE A 158 0.14 4.64 4.16
CA PHE A 158 0.21 6.02 4.67
C PHE A 158 -0.06 7.08 3.62
N ARG A 159 0.20 6.84 2.34
CA ARG A 159 -0.08 7.81 1.26
C ARG A 159 -1.56 8.17 1.14
N TYR A 160 -2.49 7.28 1.52
CA TYR A 160 -3.92 7.64 1.54
C TYR A 160 -4.19 8.86 2.42
N PHE A 161 -3.41 9.01 3.48
CA PHE A 161 -3.55 10.12 4.41
C PHE A 161 -2.98 11.44 3.89
N ASP A 162 -2.19 11.42 2.81
CA ASP A 162 -1.81 12.64 2.11
C ASP A 162 -3.03 13.38 1.52
N LEU A 163 -4.13 12.65 1.26
CA LEU A 163 -5.43 13.24 0.91
C LEU A 163 -6.35 13.35 2.14
N ILE A 164 -6.50 12.29 2.92
CA ILE A 164 -7.46 12.27 4.05
C ILE A 164 -7.16 13.38 5.06
N ASP A 165 -5.89 13.63 5.37
CA ASP A 165 -5.48 14.67 6.35
C ASP A 165 -5.77 16.09 5.82
N THR A 166 -5.95 16.28 4.50
CA THR A 166 -6.38 17.56 3.92
C THR A 166 -7.88 17.82 4.08
N ILE A 167 -8.66 16.75 4.31
CA ILE A 167 -10.12 16.82 4.52
C ILE A 167 -10.41 17.04 6.01
N GLY A 168 -9.60 16.51 6.92
CA GLY A 168 -9.74 16.79 8.34
C GLY A 168 -8.87 15.89 9.22
N ASP A 169 -8.75 16.28 10.49
CA ASP A 169 -8.15 15.45 11.52
C ASP A 169 -9.22 14.54 12.15
N PHE A 170 -9.03 13.23 11.97
CA PHE A 170 -9.94 12.20 12.49
C PHE A 170 -9.35 11.47 13.72
N GLY A 171 -8.25 11.95 14.29
CA GLY A 171 -7.63 11.39 15.50
C GLY A 171 -6.88 10.08 15.28
N ILE A 172 -6.81 9.57 14.04
CA ILE A 172 -6.20 8.27 13.70
C ILE A 172 -4.72 8.21 14.14
N PHE A 173 -3.99 9.32 14.02
CA PHE A 173 -2.57 9.43 14.37
C PHE A 173 -2.30 10.11 15.71
N ALA A 174 -3.34 10.49 16.46
CA ALA A 174 -3.17 11.15 17.74
C ALA A 174 -2.33 10.29 18.70
N GLY A 175 -1.34 10.90 19.35
CA GLY A 175 -0.46 10.23 20.31
C GLY A 175 0.52 9.19 19.70
N LYS A 176 0.81 9.25 18.40
CA LYS A 176 1.68 8.27 17.71
C LYS A 176 2.91 8.94 17.05
N PRO A 177 3.83 9.53 17.84
CA PRO A 177 4.95 10.31 17.31
C PRO A 177 5.93 9.50 16.46
N LYS A 178 6.17 8.20 16.76
CA LYS A 178 7.07 7.38 15.94
C LYS A 178 6.45 7.13 14.56
N ILE A 179 5.16 6.81 14.49
CA ILE A 179 4.45 6.69 13.21
C ILE A 179 4.45 8.03 12.47
N ALA A 180 4.25 9.17 13.15
CA ALA A 180 4.30 10.47 12.50
C ALA A 180 5.67 10.73 11.84
N GLN A 181 6.77 10.42 12.54
CA GLN A 181 8.11 10.50 11.97
C GLN A 181 8.32 9.52 10.82
N TRP A 182 7.91 8.27 10.99
CA TRP A 182 8.07 7.22 9.98
C TRP A 182 7.27 7.51 8.72
N ARG A 183 6.03 8.01 8.84
CA ARG A 183 5.21 8.50 7.72
C ARG A 183 5.94 9.55 6.90
N LYS A 184 6.52 10.55 7.58
CA LYS A 184 7.30 11.59 6.92
C LYS A 184 8.49 10.99 6.16
N THR A 185 9.29 10.16 6.82
CA THR A 185 10.46 9.51 6.19
C THR A 185 10.06 8.64 4.99
N LEU A 186 8.98 7.86 5.10
CA LEU A 186 8.46 7.05 4.00
C LEU A 186 8.01 7.92 2.81
N SER A 187 7.31 9.03 3.07
CA SER A 187 6.84 9.94 2.02
C SER A 187 7.99 10.60 1.23
N GLU A 188 9.17 10.71 1.83
CA GLU A 188 10.36 11.30 1.21
C GLU A 188 11.16 10.28 0.38
N ARG A 189 10.94 8.97 0.58
CA ARG A 189 11.72 7.91 -0.08
C ARG A 189 11.41 7.84 -1.58
N PRO A 190 12.41 7.88 -2.48
CA PRO A 190 12.17 7.90 -3.92
C PRO A 190 11.31 6.75 -4.44
N SER A 191 11.61 5.50 -4.05
CA SER A 191 10.86 4.31 -4.49
C SER A 191 9.39 4.34 -4.08
N ILE A 192 9.07 4.95 -2.93
CA ILE A 192 7.70 5.18 -2.48
C ILE A 192 7.08 6.28 -3.33
N ARG A 193 7.72 7.44 -3.47
CA ARG A 193 7.20 8.57 -4.25
C ARG A 193 6.88 8.20 -5.70
N THR A 194 7.75 7.44 -6.35
CA THR A 194 7.62 7.09 -7.78
C THR A 194 6.82 5.83 -8.04
N ALA A 195 6.29 5.16 -7.01
CA ALA A 195 5.45 3.96 -7.17
C ALA A 195 4.08 4.27 -7.83
N VAL A 196 3.68 5.54 -7.84
CA VAL A 196 2.42 6.04 -8.39
C VAL A 196 2.69 7.16 -9.38
N SER A 197 1.71 7.43 -10.25
CA SER A 197 1.75 8.58 -11.15
C SER A 197 1.49 9.90 -10.40
N ALA A 198 1.89 11.02 -11.00
CA ALA A 198 1.74 12.35 -10.40
C ALA A 198 0.27 12.76 -10.14
N ASP A 199 -0.67 12.17 -10.87
CA ASP A 199 -2.12 12.40 -10.73
C ASP A 199 -2.78 11.53 -9.65
N TYR A 200 -2.03 10.73 -8.89
CA TYR A 200 -2.58 9.78 -7.90
C TYR A 200 -3.61 10.41 -6.94
N LEU A 201 -3.28 11.55 -6.32
CA LEU A 201 -4.20 12.19 -5.37
C LEU A 201 -5.46 12.73 -6.05
N THR A 202 -5.35 13.16 -7.32
CA THR A 202 -6.49 13.60 -8.13
C THR A 202 -7.41 12.41 -8.44
N LEU A 203 -6.82 11.29 -8.86
CA LEU A 203 -7.54 10.04 -9.12
C LEU A 203 -8.21 9.50 -7.85
N LEU A 204 -7.53 9.58 -6.71
CA LEU A 204 -8.07 9.15 -5.42
C LEU A 204 -9.25 10.03 -4.99
N SER A 205 -9.15 11.36 -5.10
CA SER A 205 -10.28 12.26 -4.82
C SER A 205 -11.47 11.98 -5.75
N ALA A 206 -11.22 11.75 -7.05
CA ALA A 206 -12.27 11.37 -7.99
C ALA A 206 -12.91 10.02 -7.63
N PHE A 207 -12.12 9.05 -7.17
CA PHE A 207 -12.61 7.77 -6.68
C PHE A 207 -13.53 7.93 -5.46
N LEU A 208 -13.12 8.71 -4.46
CA LEU A 208 -13.95 8.99 -3.27
C LEU A 208 -15.30 9.62 -3.65
N LYS A 209 -15.28 10.58 -4.59
CA LYS A 209 -16.50 11.20 -5.14
C LYS A 209 -17.38 10.19 -5.87
N LYS A 210 -16.80 9.33 -6.72
CA LYS A 210 -17.54 8.27 -7.44
C LYS A 210 -18.22 7.29 -6.46
N LYS A 211 -17.62 7.05 -5.29
CA LYS A 211 -18.20 6.22 -4.23
C LYS A 211 -19.24 6.92 -3.37
N GLY A 212 -19.43 8.24 -3.52
CA GLY A 212 -20.29 9.02 -2.63
C GLY A 212 -19.84 8.97 -1.17
N SER A 213 -18.53 8.81 -0.95
CA SER A 213 -18.00 8.55 0.38
C SER A 213 -18.20 9.75 1.31
N TYR A 214 -18.30 9.49 2.61
CA TYR A 214 -18.41 10.50 3.65
C TYR A 214 -17.25 11.50 3.58
N LEU A 215 -16.03 11.04 3.27
CA LEU A 215 -14.88 11.90 3.00
C LEU A 215 -15.13 12.87 1.85
N SER A 216 -15.70 12.41 0.74
CA SER A 216 -16.04 13.29 -0.40
C SER A 216 -17.14 14.30 -0.06
N GLN A 217 -18.10 13.91 0.80
CA GLN A 217 -19.15 14.81 1.29
C GLN A 217 -18.55 15.91 2.19
N LEU A 218 -17.60 15.58 3.07
CA LEU A 218 -16.88 16.56 3.87
C LEU A 218 -16.07 17.53 3.01
N GLN A 219 -15.35 17.01 2.00
CA GLN A 219 -14.59 17.84 1.06
C GLN A 219 -15.49 18.82 0.30
N ALA A 220 -16.70 18.41 -0.10
CA ALA A 220 -17.65 19.29 -0.75
C ALA A 220 -18.17 20.40 0.18
N ARG A 221 -18.40 20.11 1.46
CA ARG A 221 -18.85 21.09 2.46
C ARG A 221 -17.79 22.16 2.77
N GLN A 222 -16.50 21.83 2.65
CA GLN A 222 -15.40 22.80 2.85
C GLN A 222 -15.21 23.75 1.68
N ALA A 223 -15.64 23.34 0.49
CA ALA A 223 -15.51 24.13 -0.74
C ALA A 223 -16.73 25.04 -1.00
N ALA A 224 -17.78 24.92 -0.20
CA ALA A 224 -19.01 25.72 -0.26
C ALA A 224 -18.94 26.88 0.75
#